data_AF-A0A164CIY0-F1
#
_entry.id   AF-A0A164CIY0-F1
#
_cell.length_a   1.000
_cell.length_b   1.000
_cell.length_c   1.000
_cell.angle_alpha   90.00
_cell.angle_beta   90.00
_cell.angle_gamma   90.00
#
_symmetry.space_group_name_H-M   'P 1'
#
loop_
_entity.id
_entity.type
_entity.pdbx_description
1 polymer ?
#
loop_
_entity_poly.entity_id
_entity_poly.type
_entity_poly.pdbx_seq_one_letter_code
_entity_poly.pdbx_strand_id
1 'polypeptide(L)'
;MLEALGSPEVSVCGGNGRAITLPDSVRDALYNVVLALSQGKGISLIPRQRKLTTQEAADLLNISRPTLVKLLEGGRIPFEKPGRHRKVSLDALLEYQRQTRANRRATLAELTQDSAAEIEAILKAQ
;
A
#
# COMPACT_ATOMS: atom_id res chain seq x y z
N MET A 1 -9.03 14.05 19.19
CA MET A 1 -7.69 13.53 18.85
C MET A 1 -7.32 13.83 17.40
N LEU A 2 -8.15 13.49 16.41
CA LEU A 2 -7.89 13.82 15.00
C LEU A 2 -7.90 15.33 14.72
N GLU A 3 -8.77 16.11 15.36
CA GLU A 3 -8.79 17.59 15.20
C GLU A 3 -7.49 18.26 15.68
N ALA A 4 -6.89 17.77 16.78
CA ALA A 4 -5.62 18.29 17.28
C ALA A 4 -4.45 17.99 16.32
N LEU A 5 -4.53 16.92 15.53
CA LEU A 5 -3.51 16.57 14.53
C LEU A 5 -3.67 17.35 13.21
N GLY A 6 -4.82 17.99 12.98
CA GLY A 6 -5.05 18.90 11.86
C GLY A 6 -4.64 20.35 12.15
N SER A 7 -4.15 20.63 13.35
CA SER A 7 -3.64 21.95 13.73
C SER A 7 -2.25 22.20 13.12
N PRO A 8 -1.89 23.46 12.79
CA PRO A 8 -0.60 23.77 12.17
C PRO A 8 0.59 23.39 13.07
N GLU A 9 0.42 23.45 14.39
CA GLU A 9 1.47 23.17 15.36
C GLU A 9 1.08 21.98 16.24
N VAL A 10 1.69 20.82 15.95
CA VAL A 10 1.48 19.59 16.71
C VAL A 10 2.78 19.20 17.39
N SER A 11 2.72 18.99 18.70
CA SER A 11 3.86 18.55 19.49
C SER A 11 3.60 17.19 20.13
N VAL A 12 4.66 16.39 20.23
CA VAL A 12 4.65 15.14 21.01
C VAL A 12 5.48 15.36 22.26
N CYS A 13 4.90 15.06 23.42
CA CYS A 13 5.62 15.07 24.69
C CYS A 13 6.06 13.65 25.02
N GLY A 14 7.37 13.46 25.18
CA GLY A 14 7.92 12.22 25.72
C GLY A 14 7.75 12.13 27.24
N GLY A 15 8.11 10.99 27.83
CA GLY A 15 8.01 10.77 29.29
C GLY A 15 8.86 11.72 30.17
N ASN A 16 9.75 12.50 29.57
CA ASN A 16 10.54 13.54 30.23
C ASN A 16 9.85 14.93 30.22
N GLY A 17 8.62 15.04 29.71
CA GLY A 17 7.85 16.29 29.67
C GLY A 17 8.31 17.30 28.62
N ARG A 18 9.34 17.00 27.81
CA ARG A 18 9.79 17.88 26.75
C ARG A 18 8.94 17.70 25.50
N ALA A 19 8.29 18.78 25.08
CA ALA A 19 7.56 18.85 23.82
C ALA A 19 8.54 18.91 22.64
N ILE A 20 8.29 18.07 21.63
CA ILE A 20 8.97 18.11 20.34
C ILE A 20 7.94 18.48 19.29
N THR A 21 8.11 19.64 18.65
CA THR A 21 7.28 20.04 17.51
C THR A 21 7.54 19.11 16.33
N LEU A 22 6.48 18.53 15.79
CA LEU A 22 6.56 17.61 14.66
C LEU A 22 6.75 18.39 13.35
N PRO A 23 7.69 17.98 12.48
CA PRO A 23 7.71 18.44 11.10
C PRO A 23 6.41 18.08 10.38
N ASP A 24 6.03 18.87 9.37
CA ASP A 24 4.79 18.69 8.62
C ASP A 24 4.61 17.26 8.09
N SER A 25 5.66 16.70 7.49
CA SER A 25 5.64 15.35 6.94
C SER A 25 5.38 14.26 7.99
N VAL A 26 5.84 14.47 9.22
CA VAL A 26 5.62 13.54 10.33
C VAL A 26 4.21 13.69 10.86
N ARG A 27 3.70 14.92 10.98
CA ARG A 27 2.31 15.19 11.38
C ARG A 27 1.33 14.52 10.41
N ASP A 28 1.52 14.68 9.12
CA ASP A 28 0.64 14.09 8.10
C ASP A 28 0.68 12.55 8.12
N ALA A 29 1.88 11.97 8.29
CA ALA A 29 2.02 10.53 8.47
C ALA A 29 1.29 10.05 9.74
N LEU A 30 1.44 10.77 10.85
CA LEU A 30 0.80 10.45 12.13
C LEU A 30 -0.74 10.56 12.03
N TYR A 31 -1.25 11.57 11.34
CA TYR A 31 -2.68 11.73 11.08
C TYR A 31 -3.25 10.50 10.37
N ASN A 32 -2.58 10.05 9.30
CA ASN A 32 -2.99 8.86 8.56
C ASN A 32 -2.96 7.60 9.44
N VAL A 33 -1.97 7.48 10.32
CA VAL A 33 -1.88 6.38 11.29
C VAL A 33 -3.07 6.43 12.26
N VAL A 34 -3.32 7.57 12.90
CA VAL A 34 -4.42 7.72 13.87
C VAL A 34 -5.78 7.51 13.22
N LEU A 35 -5.97 7.98 11.99
CA LEU A 35 -7.20 7.77 11.21
C LEU A 35 -7.42 6.28 10.91
N ALA A 36 -6.38 5.54 10.54
CA ALA A 36 -6.49 4.10 10.32
C ALA A 36 -6.81 3.36 11.63
N LEU A 37 -6.17 3.71 12.75
CA LEU A 37 -6.48 3.14 14.06
C LEU A 37 -7.91 3.43 14.51
N SER A 38 -8.43 4.65 14.29
CA SER A 38 -9.80 5.00 14.65
C SER A 38 -10.85 4.21 13.85
N GLN A 39 -10.47 3.68 12.69
CA GLN A 39 -11.29 2.80 11.86
C GLN A 39 -11.13 1.31 12.21
N GLY A 40 -10.36 0.99 13.26
CA GLY A 40 -10.07 -0.40 13.65
C GLY A 40 -9.13 -1.13 12.70
N LYS A 41 -8.41 -0.41 11.81
CA LYS A 41 -7.46 -1.02 10.88
C LYS A 41 -6.13 -1.25 11.58
N GLY A 42 -5.61 -2.48 11.52
CA GLY A 42 -4.25 -2.80 11.96
C GLY A 42 -3.19 -2.08 11.12
N ILE A 43 -2.12 -1.61 11.77
CA ILE A 43 -1.05 -0.84 11.12
C ILE A 43 0.28 -1.54 11.38
N SER A 44 1.13 -1.60 10.36
CA SER A 44 2.50 -2.12 10.46
C SER A 44 3.50 -1.04 10.05
N LEU A 45 4.48 -0.78 10.92
CA LEU A 45 5.61 0.12 10.62
C LEU A 45 6.80 -0.72 10.15
N ILE A 46 7.19 -0.51 8.90
CA ILE A 46 8.27 -1.27 8.26
C ILE A 46 9.32 -0.30 7.73
N PRO A 47 10.59 -0.39 8.19
CA PRO A 47 11.67 0.40 7.64
C PRO A 47 11.84 0.13 6.14
N ARG A 48 11.96 1.21 5.35
CA ARG A 48 11.94 1.11 3.89
C ARG A 48 13.07 0.27 3.29
N GLN A 49 14.24 0.29 3.93
CA GLN A 49 15.43 -0.45 3.49
C GLN A 49 15.43 -1.93 3.93
N ARG A 50 14.38 -2.39 4.61
CA ARG A 50 14.30 -3.76 5.11
C ARG A 50 14.06 -4.75 3.96
N LYS A 51 14.84 -5.83 3.96
CA LYS A 51 14.59 -7.02 3.15
C LYS A 51 13.60 -7.93 3.86
N LEU A 52 12.49 -8.22 3.21
CA LEU A 52 11.37 -8.99 3.73
C LEU A 52 11.55 -10.46 3.38
N THR A 53 11.16 -11.34 4.30
CA THR A 53 10.92 -12.75 4.01
C THR A 53 9.74 -12.90 3.05
N THR A 54 9.65 -14.07 2.41
CA THR A 54 8.49 -14.40 1.57
C THR A 54 7.19 -14.50 2.34
N GLN A 55 7.21 -14.68 3.67
CA GLN A 55 5.98 -14.62 4.46
C GLN A 55 5.54 -13.17 4.66
N GLU A 56 6.43 -12.33 5.22
CA GLU A 56 6.14 -10.89 5.42
C GLU A 56 5.69 -10.20 4.11
N ALA A 57 6.33 -10.54 3.00
CA ALA A 57 5.97 -10.03 1.69
C ALA A 57 4.59 -10.50 1.20
N ALA A 58 4.21 -11.75 1.49
CA ALA A 58 2.92 -12.30 1.10
C ALA A 58 1.80 -11.68 1.94
N ASP A 59 2.04 -11.50 3.24
CA ASP A 59 1.12 -10.85 4.17
C ASP A 59 0.85 -9.40 3.73
N LEU A 60 1.89 -8.65 3.32
CA LEU A 60 1.74 -7.27 2.81
C LEU A 60 0.95 -7.16 1.51
N LEU A 61 1.07 -8.16 0.62
CA LEU A 61 0.28 -8.22 -0.60
C LEU A 61 -1.11 -8.84 -0.40
N ASN A 62 -1.40 -9.32 0.82
CA ASN A 62 -2.61 -10.05 1.17
C ASN A 62 -2.88 -11.24 0.24
N ILE A 63 -1.84 -12.04 -0.01
CA ILE A 63 -1.89 -13.25 -0.84
C ILE A 63 -1.24 -14.43 -0.10
N SER A 64 -1.49 -15.65 -0.57
CA SER A 64 -0.80 -16.81 -0.03
C SER A 64 0.71 -16.76 -0.33
N ARG A 65 1.54 -17.28 0.58
CA ARG A 65 2.98 -17.44 0.36
C ARG A 65 3.29 -18.25 -0.91
N PRO A 66 2.62 -19.39 -1.22
CA PRO A 66 2.83 -20.07 -2.50
C PRO A 66 2.56 -19.18 -3.72
N THR A 67 1.51 -18.35 -3.69
CA THR A 67 1.22 -17.39 -4.77
C THR A 67 2.36 -16.39 -4.93
N LEU A 68 2.87 -15.82 -3.83
CA LEU A 68 4.02 -14.92 -3.89
C LEU A 68 5.23 -15.63 -4.53
N VAL A 69 5.55 -16.85 -4.10
CA VAL A 69 6.70 -17.59 -4.64
C VAL A 69 6.60 -17.77 -6.15
N LYS A 70 5.40 -18.08 -6.68
CA LYS A 70 5.17 -18.15 -8.14
C LYS A 70 5.45 -16.82 -8.83
N LEU A 71 5.06 -15.68 -8.24
CA LEU A 71 5.36 -14.35 -8.77
C LEU A 71 6.86 -14.05 -8.78
N LEU A 72 7.58 -14.45 -7.73
CA LEU A 72 9.03 -14.30 -7.64
C LEU A 72 9.74 -15.14 -8.71
N GLU A 73 9.41 -16.43 -8.79
CA GLU A 73 10.04 -17.37 -9.73
C GLU A 73 9.67 -17.06 -11.19
N GLY A 74 8.48 -16.50 -11.43
CA GLY A 74 8.07 -15.97 -12.74
C GLY A 74 8.65 -14.58 -13.08
N GLY A 75 9.55 -14.03 -12.26
CA GLY A 75 10.22 -12.75 -12.53
C GLY A 75 9.33 -11.51 -12.42
N ARG A 76 8.10 -11.64 -11.91
CA ARG A 76 7.14 -10.53 -11.79
C ARG A 76 7.50 -9.56 -10.67
N ILE A 77 8.23 -10.04 -9.66
CA ILE A 77 8.71 -9.23 -8.54
C ILE A 77 10.19 -9.58 -8.34
N PRO A 78 11.10 -8.60 -8.42
CA PRO A 78 12.51 -8.81 -8.12
C PRO A 78 12.72 -9.36 -6.71
N PHE A 79 13.60 -10.34 -6.57
CA PHE A 79 14.01 -10.88 -5.27
C PHE A 79 15.51 -11.21 -5.28
N GLU A 80 16.08 -11.27 -4.09
CA GLU A 80 17.45 -11.70 -3.86
C GLU A 80 17.47 -13.02 -3.08
N LYS A 81 18.57 -13.74 -3.19
CA LYS A 81 18.79 -14.98 -2.45
C LYS A 81 20.21 -14.99 -1.85
N PRO A 82 20.51 -14.13 -0.86
CA PRO A 82 21.84 -14.01 -0.24
C PRO A 82 22.26 -15.24 0.60
N GLY A 83 21.50 -16.34 0.51
CA GLY A 83 21.69 -17.58 1.26
C GLY A 83 20.65 -18.61 0.85
N ARG A 84 20.07 -19.34 1.81
CA ARG A 84 19.04 -20.35 1.49
C ARG A 84 17.68 -19.75 1.13
N HIS A 85 17.32 -18.64 1.75
CA HIS A 85 15.97 -18.08 1.69
C HIS A 85 15.89 -16.84 0.78
N ARG A 86 14.76 -16.73 0.07
CA ARG A 86 14.45 -15.55 -0.76
C ARG A 86 14.15 -14.35 0.12
N LYS A 87 14.60 -13.19 -0.35
CA LYS A 87 14.41 -11.89 0.28
C LYS A 87 13.89 -10.90 -0.75
N VAL A 88 12.88 -10.12 -0.38
CA VAL A 88 12.21 -9.16 -1.26
C VAL A 88 12.35 -7.77 -0.67
N SER A 89 12.72 -6.76 -1.46
CA SER A 89 12.72 -5.37 -0.96
C SER A 89 11.30 -4.84 -0.88
N LEU A 90 11.04 -3.95 0.09
CA LEU A 90 9.73 -3.29 0.20
C LEU A 90 9.40 -2.50 -1.07
N ASP A 91 10.38 -1.79 -1.64
CA ASP A 91 10.18 -1.01 -2.87
C ASP A 91 9.70 -1.88 -4.05
N ALA A 92 10.27 -3.08 -4.23
CA ALA A 92 9.86 -4.00 -5.29
C ALA A 92 8.41 -4.48 -5.11
N LEU A 93 7.99 -4.75 -3.86
CA LEU A 93 6.60 -5.12 -3.57
C LEU A 93 5.63 -3.98 -3.84
N LEU A 94 5.97 -2.76 -3.39
CA LEU A 94 5.13 -1.58 -3.59
C LEU A 94 4.97 -1.24 -5.07
N GLU A 95 6.03 -1.38 -5.86
CA GLU A 95 5.97 -1.20 -7.32
C GLU A 95 5.04 -2.23 -7.98
N TYR A 96 5.19 -3.51 -7.65
CA TYR A 96 4.29 -4.55 -8.14
C TYR A 96 2.82 -4.27 -7.79
N GLN A 97 2.57 -3.81 -6.55
CA GLN A 97 1.23 -3.48 -6.08
C GLN A 97 0.64 -2.28 -6.83
N ARG A 98 1.45 -1.25 -7.12
CA ARG A 98 1.04 -0.09 -7.94
C ARG A 98 0.66 -0.52 -9.35
N GLN A 99 1.51 -1.29 -10.03
CA GLN A 99 1.24 -1.76 -11.39
C GLN A 99 -0.03 -2.61 -11.45
N THR A 100 -0.21 -3.52 -10.48
CA THR A 100 -1.40 -4.37 -10.42
C THR A 100 -2.68 -3.56 -10.23
N ARG A 101 -2.67 -2.53 -9.38
CA ARG A 101 -3.82 -1.62 -9.21
C ARG A 101 -4.09 -0.78 -10.45
N ALA A 102 -3.05 -0.32 -11.15
CA ALA A 102 -3.20 0.40 -12.40
C ALA A 102 -3.86 -0.47 -13.47
N ASN A 103 -3.35 -1.69 -13.68
CA ASN A 103 -3.91 -2.64 -14.65
C ASN A 103 -5.38 -2.99 -14.33
N ARG A 104 -5.70 -3.28 -13.06
CA ARG A 104 -7.10 -3.55 -12.67
C ARG A 104 -8.04 -2.39 -12.98
N ARG A 105 -7.60 -1.14 -12.74
CA ARG A 105 -8.40 0.05 -13.06
C ARG A 105 -8.58 0.20 -14.57
N ALA A 106 -7.54 -0.05 -15.36
CA ALA A 106 -7.63 -0.01 -16.82
C ALA A 106 -8.63 -1.03 -17.36
N THR A 107 -8.53 -2.30 -16.94
CA THR A 107 -9.46 -3.34 -17.36
C THR A 107 -10.91 -3.04 -16.96
N LEU A 108 -11.13 -2.53 -15.74
CA LEU A 108 -12.49 -2.12 -15.34
C LEU A 108 -13.02 -0.95 -16.18
N ALA A 109 -12.17 0.00 -16.55
CA ALA A 109 -12.55 1.11 -17.41
C ALA A 109 -12.91 0.64 -18.82
N GLU A 110 -12.14 -0.29 -19.40
CA GLU A 110 -12.44 -0.93 -20.70
C GLU A 110 -13.81 -1.61 -20.67
N LEU A 111 -14.09 -2.46 -19.68
CA LEU A 111 -15.39 -3.15 -19.56
C LEU A 111 -16.57 -2.17 -19.44
N THR A 112 -16.37 -1.05 -18.75
CA THR A 112 -17.41 -0.02 -18.58
C THR A 112 -17.63 0.76 -19.87
N GLN A 113 -16.56 1.06 -20.61
CA GLN A 113 -16.62 1.77 -21.88
C GLN A 113 -17.27 0.90 -22.97
N ASP A 114 -16.93 -0.39 -23.03
CA ASP A 114 -17.55 -1.35 -23.95
C ASP A 114 -19.05 -1.49 -23.67
N SER A 115 -19.43 -1.61 -22.39
CA SER A 115 -20.83 -1.70 -21.98
C SER A 115 -21.62 -0.42 -22.31
N ALA A 116 -21.01 0.76 -22.12
CA ALA A 116 -21.63 2.04 -22.45
C ALA A 116 -21.82 2.22 -23.96
N ALA A 117 -20.83 1.79 -24.76
CA ALA A 117 -20.92 1.82 -26.22
C ALA A 117 -21.98 0.85 -26.76
N GLU A 118 -22.14 -0.32 -26.15
CA GLU A 118 -23.22 -1.28 -26.47
C GLU A 118 -24.61 -0.71 -26.18
N ILE A 119 -24.79 -0.06 -25.02
CA ILE A 119 -26.06 0.58 -24.65
C ILE A 119 -26.40 1.72 -25.61
N GLU A 120 -25.41 2.55 -25.96
CA GLU A 120 -25.63 3.65 -26.91
C GLU A 120 -25.97 3.16 -28.32
N ALA A 121 -25.36 2.05 -28.77
CA ALA A 121 -25.68 1.42 -30.04
C ALA A 121 -27.11 0.85 -30.07
N ILE A 122 -27.56 0.23 -28.97
CA ILE A 122 -28.94 -0.28 -28.82
C ILE A 122 -29.95 0.88 -28.85
N LEU A 123 -29.64 2.02 -28.23
CA LEU A 123 -30.53 3.20 -28.20
C LEU A 123 -30.60 3.93 -29.56
N LYS A 124 -29.54 3.89 -30.38
CA LYS A 124 -29.53 4.51 -31.72
C LYS A 124 -30.18 3.64 -32.81
N ALA A 125 -30.45 2.36 -32.52
CA ALA A 125 -31.09 1.43 -33.44
C ALA A 125 -32.63 1.37 -33.30
N GLN A 126 -33.22 2.18 -32.41
CA GLN A 126 -34.66 2.43 -32.28
C GLN A 126 -35.03 3.79 -32.88
#